data_AF-A0A1I2H6V1-F1
#
_entry.id   AF-A0A1I2H6V1-F1
#
_cell.length_a   1.000
_cell.length_b   1.000
_cell.length_c   1.000
_cell.angle_alpha   90.00
_cell.angle_beta   90.00
_cell.angle_gamma   90.00
#
_symmetry.space_group_name_H-M   'P 1'
#
loop_
_entity.id
_entity.type
_entity.pdbx_description
1 polymer ?
#
loop_
_entity_poly.entity_id
_entity_poly.type
_entity_poly.pdbx_seq_one_letter_code
_entity_poly.pdbx_strand_id
1 'polypeptide(L)'
;MRCDGRQVEFSGNISRYGRQDNLFGFTFADSIKRINSLLETLGLPPFTARKLYRFADSGWTWIGARVSRIDITCNYVTGSMIDSEALLRNMADHHIGQQKGSLSVNGATVEYGQGSKYVYGKLYYKTTELKKHRSKKSGQHVSNEVIQFCESLGVIREEFTLKSRFLLQNGLAFLGAITDQLLIEVYMNRTQLQRLENVKYENFNDLPKHLRATYVSWKYGFPIQLKKSQFYTHRKALLAYGIDISVPNNVQTMPIKVKTIELAALTAPDWYIKKYA
;
A
#
# COMPACT_ATOMS: atom_id res chain seq x y z
N MET A 1 6.63 22.66 8.94
CA MET A 1 6.61 23.88 8.10
C MET A 1 7.89 24.64 8.31
N ARG A 2 8.37 25.33 7.28
CA ARG A 2 9.56 26.18 7.34
C ARG A 2 9.27 27.49 6.60
N CYS A 3 9.70 28.61 7.16
CA CYS A 3 9.68 29.92 6.53
C CYS A 3 11.03 30.59 6.77
N ASP A 4 11.68 31.12 5.74
CA ASP A 4 12.99 31.77 5.81
C ASP A 4 12.93 33.29 5.49
N GLY A 5 11.71 33.85 5.46
CA GLY A 5 11.46 35.24 5.07
C GLY A 5 11.35 35.46 3.55
N ARG A 6 11.67 34.45 2.73
CA ARG A 6 11.53 34.50 1.27
C ARG A 6 10.64 33.39 0.72
N GLN A 7 10.67 32.22 1.34
CA GLN A 7 9.95 31.03 0.91
C GLN A 7 9.23 30.38 2.09
N VAL A 8 8.05 29.84 1.79
CA VAL A 8 7.27 29.02 2.71
C VAL A 8 7.29 27.58 2.19
N GLU A 9 7.64 26.64 3.05
CA GLU A 9 7.68 25.21 2.74
C GLU A 9 6.78 24.42 3.70
N PHE A 10 5.93 23.60 3.11
CA PHE A 10 5.18 22.57 3.80
C PHE A 10 5.77 21.20 3.46
N SER A 11 6.09 20.43 4.51
CA SER A 11 6.52 19.04 4.41
C SER A 11 5.85 18.26 5.52
N GLY A 12 5.19 17.16 5.15
CA GLY A 12 4.41 16.35 6.07
C GLY A 12 3.12 15.85 5.42
N ASN A 13 2.37 15.07 6.18
CA ASN A 13 1.09 14.54 5.75
C ASN A 13 -0.06 15.39 6.31
N ILE A 14 -0.62 16.28 5.48
CA ILE A 14 -1.71 17.18 5.89
C ILE A 14 -2.99 16.42 6.25
N SER A 15 -3.22 15.22 5.72
CA SER A 15 -4.45 14.47 6.00
C SER A 15 -4.54 13.95 7.44
N ARG A 16 -3.42 13.95 8.19
CA ARG A 16 -3.40 13.67 9.64
C ARG A 16 -3.70 14.89 10.50
N TYR A 17 -3.58 16.11 9.95
CA TYR A 17 -3.77 17.33 10.74
C TYR A 17 -5.23 17.46 11.18
N GLY A 18 -5.42 17.57 12.50
CA GLY A 18 -6.75 17.65 13.12
C GLY A 18 -7.55 16.34 13.10
N ARG A 19 -6.91 15.18 12.85
CA ARG A 19 -7.61 13.88 12.73
C ARG A 19 -6.97 12.81 13.60
N GLN A 20 -7.78 11.82 13.99
CA GLN A 20 -7.31 10.69 14.81
C GLN A 20 -6.59 9.61 13.99
N ASP A 21 -6.74 9.61 12.67
CA ASP A 21 -6.10 8.64 11.81
C ASP A 21 -5.98 9.16 10.37
N ASN A 22 -5.33 8.38 9.52
CA ASN A 22 -5.26 8.62 8.08
C ASN A 22 -5.58 7.33 7.32
N LEU A 23 -6.70 6.69 7.66
CA LEU A 23 -7.22 5.58 6.87
C LEU A 23 -7.71 6.09 5.52
N PHE A 24 -8.50 7.16 5.48
CA PHE A 24 -8.88 7.82 4.22
C PHE A 24 -8.25 9.20 4.12
N GLY A 25 -7.55 9.43 3.02
CA GLY A 25 -6.89 10.70 2.70
C GLY A 25 -7.84 11.72 2.10
N PHE A 26 -7.26 12.79 1.55
CA PHE A 26 -7.98 13.81 0.80
C PHE A 26 -7.50 13.79 -0.66
N THR A 27 -8.30 14.37 -1.54
CA THR A 27 -7.86 14.73 -2.89
C THR A 27 -6.65 15.67 -2.82
N PHE A 28 -5.90 15.79 -3.90
CA PHE A 28 -4.83 16.76 -4.01
C PHE A 28 -5.36 18.19 -3.85
N ALA A 29 -6.46 18.52 -4.52
CA ALA A 29 -7.08 19.84 -4.40
C ALA A 29 -7.47 20.17 -2.94
N ASP A 30 -8.12 19.24 -2.23
CA ASP A 30 -8.51 19.47 -0.84
C ASP A 30 -7.32 19.47 0.12
N SER A 31 -6.27 18.71 -0.19
CA SER A 31 -5.00 18.75 0.55
C SER A 31 -4.37 20.14 0.47
N ILE A 32 -4.38 20.78 -0.70
CA ILE A 32 -3.86 22.14 -0.89
C ILE A 32 -4.73 23.16 -0.16
N LYS A 33 -6.07 23.04 -0.22
CA LYS A 33 -6.96 23.90 0.57
C LYS A 33 -6.64 23.82 2.07
N ARG A 34 -6.51 22.59 2.59
CA ARG A 34 -6.16 22.35 4.01
C ARG A 34 -4.79 22.92 4.38
N ILE A 35 -3.79 22.78 3.51
CA ILE A 35 -2.48 23.40 3.73
C ILE A 35 -2.64 24.91 3.79
N ASN A 36 -3.36 25.52 2.85
CA ASN A 36 -3.56 26.97 2.82
C ASN A 36 -4.32 27.49 4.05
N SER A 37 -5.34 26.79 4.53
CA SER A 37 -6.00 27.12 5.80
C SER A 37 -5.03 27.06 6.98
N LEU A 38 -4.14 26.06 7.03
CA LEU A 38 -3.11 25.99 8.06
C LEU A 38 -2.11 27.17 7.94
N LEU A 39 -1.70 27.54 6.73
CA LEU A 39 -0.82 28.69 6.50
C LEU A 39 -1.46 29.98 6.99
N GLU A 40 -2.76 30.16 6.73
CA GLU A 40 -3.54 31.31 7.18
C GLU A 40 -3.55 31.44 8.71
N THR A 41 -3.76 30.33 9.45
CA THR A 41 -3.71 30.36 10.92
C THR A 41 -2.34 30.77 11.49
N LEU A 42 -1.29 30.67 10.67
CA LEU A 42 0.07 31.03 11.02
C LEU A 42 0.50 32.39 10.44
N GLY A 43 -0.42 33.13 9.81
CA GLY A 43 -0.14 34.42 9.18
C GLY A 43 0.78 34.31 7.96
N LEU A 44 0.83 33.14 7.31
CA LEU A 44 1.71 32.89 6.16
C LEU A 44 0.93 32.92 4.84
N PRO A 45 1.57 33.36 3.73
CA PRO A 45 0.91 33.44 2.44
C PRO A 45 0.50 32.06 1.93
N PRO A 46 -0.66 31.93 1.27
CA PRO A 46 -1.13 30.66 0.72
C PRO A 46 -0.28 30.23 -0.47
N PHE A 47 -0.25 28.93 -0.73
CA PHE A 47 0.28 28.37 -1.95
C PHE A 47 -0.65 28.66 -3.13
N THR A 48 -0.06 29.17 -4.21
CA THR A 48 -0.77 29.61 -5.42
C THR A 48 -0.18 28.95 -6.67
N ALA A 49 -1.00 28.85 -7.71
CA ALA A 49 -0.54 28.43 -9.03
C ALA A 49 0.52 29.40 -9.57
N ARG A 50 1.36 28.90 -10.49
CA ARG A 50 2.46 29.69 -11.06
C ARG A 50 1.92 30.91 -11.80
N LYS A 51 2.36 32.11 -11.42
CA LYS A 51 1.99 33.39 -12.02
C LYS A 51 3.24 34.23 -12.29
N LEU A 52 3.22 35.01 -13.36
CA LEU A 52 4.27 35.99 -13.63
C LEU A 52 3.93 37.26 -12.84
N TYR A 53 4.88 37.76 -12.06
CA TYR A 53 4.70 38.96 -11.24
C TYR A 53 5.82 39.95 -11.53
N ARG A 54 5.50 41.24 -11.57
CA ARG A 54 6.48 42.30 -11.77
C ARG A 54 6.82 42.94 -10.44
N PHE A 55 8.05 42.77 -9.99
CA PHE A 55 8.60 43.48 -8.86
C PHE A 55 9.28 44.77 -9.32
N ALA A 56 9.20 45.81 -8.50
CA ALA A 56 9.75 47.12 -8.82
C ALA A 56 11.30 47.12 -8.88
N ASP A 57 11.92 46.26 -8.07
CA ASP A 57 13.37 46.14 -7.87
C ASP A 57 14.04 45.09 -8.78
N SER A 58 13.32 44.02 -9.13
CA SER A 58 13.88 42.82 -9.78
C SER A 58 13.19 42.45 -11.10
N GLY A 59 12.20 43.24 -11.55
CA GLY A 59 11.52 43.01 -12.82
C GLY A 59 10.55 41.82 -12.78
N TRP A 60 10.42 41.11 -13.90
CA TRP A 60 9.48 39.99 -14.03
C TRP A 60 10.02 38.70 -13.40
N THR A 61 9.33 38.18 -12.40
CA THR A 61 9.67 36.93 -11.70
C THR A 61 8.47 35.98 -11.66
N TRP A 62 8.73 34.69 -11.82
CA TRP A 62 7.72 33.65 -11.61
C TRP A 62 7.52 33.40 -10.12
N ILE A 63 6.30 33.60 -9.63
CA ILE A 63 5.87 33.25 -8.27
C ILE A 63 4.92 32.06 -8.31
N GLY A 64 4.78 31.36 -7.19
CA GLY A 64 3.85 30.25 -7.02
C GLY A 64 4.51 29.01 -6.42
N ALA A 65 3.68 28.05 -6.02
CA ALA A 65 4.13 26.86 -5.33
C ALA A 65 4.67 25.80 -6.29
N ARG A 66 5.82 25.24 -5.92
CA ARG A 66 6.42 24.07 -6.54
C ARG A 66 6.19 22.85 -5.64
N VAL A 67 5.80 21.74 -6.24
CA VAL A 67 5.62 20.46 -5.55
C VAL A 67 6.87 19.60 -5.76
N SER A 68 7.47 19.15 -4.65
CA SER A 68 8.69 18.32 -4.65
C SER A 68 8.41 16.84 -4.36
N ARG A 69 7.26 16.54 -3.75
CA ARG A 69 6.83 15.18 -3.43
C ARG A 69 5.31 15.10 -3.34
N ILE A 70 4.75 14.04 -3.92
CA ILE A 70 3.35 13.66 -3.75
C ILE A 70 3.32 12.17 -3.40
N ASP A 71 2.63 11.82 -2.32
CA ASP A 71 2.34 10.42 -1.98
C ASP A 71 0.88 10.15 -2.39
N ILE A 72 0.67 9.34 -3.42
CA ILE A 72 -0.66 8.90 -3.85
C ILE A 72 -0.94 7.51 -3.27
N THR A 73 -2.17 7.29 -2.78
CA THR A 73 -2.51 6.04 -2.08
C THR A 73 -3.88 5.51 -2.47
N CYS A 74 -4.00 4.19 -2.56
CA CYS A 74 -5.29 3.49 -2.61
C CYS A 74 -5.33 2.36 -1.58
N ASN A 75 -6.48 2.15 -0.96
CA ASN A 75 -6.74 1.03 -0.07
C ASN A 75 -7.50 -0.05 -0.84
N TYR A 76 -7.14 -1.31 -0.63
CA TYR A 76 -7.83 -2.49 -1.15
C TYR A 76 -8.28 -3.40 -0.01
N VAL A 77 -9.39 -4.08 -0.24
CA VAL A 77 -9.92 -5.14 0.62
C VAL A 77 -9.45 -6.48 0.09
N THR A 78 -8.90 -7.34 0.96
CA THR A 78 -8.58 -8.74 0.61
C THR A 78 -9.49 -9.76 1.30
N GLY A 79 -10.31 -9.32 2.26
CA GLY A 79 -11.29 -10.15 2.99
C GLY A 79 -10.76 -10.74 4.30
N SER A 80 -9.45 -10.90 4.48
CA SER A 80 -8.86 -11.32 5.75
C SER A 80 -7.36 -10.98 5.84
N MET A 81 -6.80 -11.04 7.06
CA MET A 81 -5.35 -10.91 7.29
C MET A 81 -4.54 -11.97 6.54
N ILE A 82 -5.04 -13.22 6.47
CA ILE A 82 -4.34 -14.32 5.80
C ILE A 82 -4.29 -14.07 4.29
N ASP A 83 -5.39 -13.58 3.71
CA ASP A 83 -5.44 -13.18 2.30
C ASP A 83 -4.50 -12.00 2.02
N SER A 84 -4.43 -11.03 2.94
CA SER A 84 -3.50 -9.91 2.83
C SER A 84 -2.04 -10.38 2.81
N GLU A 85 -1.65 -11.28 3.70
CA GLU A 85 -0.28 -11.82 3.74
C GLU A 85 0.05 -12.63 2.48
N ALA A 86 -0.90 -13.44 2.00
CA ALA A 86 -0.73 -14.20 0.76
C ALA A 86 -0.53 -13.27 -0.45
N LEU A 87 -1.34 -12.20 -0.54
CA LEU A 87 -1.18 -11.17 -1.57
C LEU A 87 0.21 -10.53 -1.50
N LEU A 88 0.65 -10.09 -0.32
CA LEU A 88 1.96 -9.45 -0.15
C LEU A 88 3.11 -10.38 -0.54
N ARG A 89 3.05 -11.67 -0.18
CA ARG A 89 4.07 -12.64 -0.59
C ARG A 89 4.10 -12.81 -2.11
N ASN A 90 2.93 -12.96 -2.74
CA ASN A 90 2.84 -13.05 -4.19
C ASN A 90 3.39 -11.78 -4.87
N MET A 91 3.05 -10.61 -4.35
CA MET A 91 3.52 -9.33 -4.86
C MET A 91 5.04 -9.16 -4.74
N ALA A 92 5.68 -9.72 -3.72
CA ALA A 92 7.13 -9.65 -3.55
C ALA A 92 7.91 -10.31 -4.70
N ASP A 93 7.34 -11.32 -5.34
CA ASP A 93 7.95 -12.01 -6.49
C ASP A 93 7.79 -11.23 -7.81
N HIS A 94 6.89 -10.25 -7.85
CA HIS A 94 6.63 -9.44 -9.03
C HIS A 94 7.64 -8.30 -9.20
N HIS A 95 7.76 -7.81 -10.44
CA HIS A 95 8.56 -6.66 -10.80
C HIS A 95 7.68 -5.50 -11.27
N ILE A 96 8.08 -4.27 -10.92
CA ILE A 96 7.53 -3.03 -11.50
C ILE A 96 8.59 -2.45 -12.42
N GLY A 97 8.43 -2.69 -13.73
CA GLY A 97 9.49 -2.40 -14.71
C GLY A 97 10.76 -3.20 -14.37
N GLN A 98 11.87 -2.52 -14.10
CA GLN A 98 13.13 -3.16 -13.70
C GLN A 98 13.25 -3.37 -12.17
N GLN A 99 12.30 -2.89 -11.37
CA GLN A 99 12.38 -2.92 -9.92
C GLN A 99 11.77 -4.22 -9.37
N LYS A 100 12.58 -5.04 -8.71
CA LYS A 100 12.11 -6.23 -7.99
C LYS A 100 11.43 -5.83 -6.67
N GLY A 101 10.35 -6.51 -6.31
CA GLY A 101 9.74 -6.40 -4.99
C GLY A 101 10.68 -6.88 -3.89
N SER A 102 10.70 -6.18 -2.76
CA SER A 102 11.38 -6.60 -1.54
C SER A 102 10.38 -6.70 -0.40
N LEU A 103 10.24 -7.89 0.18
CA LEU A 103 9.37 -8.13 1.33
C LEU A 103 10.11 -7.74 2.62
N SER A 104 9.44 -6.99 3.49
CA SER A 104 9.95 -6.64 4.81
C SER A 104 10.11 -7.86 5.71
N VAL A 105 11.00 -7.79 6.70
CA VAL A 105 11.28 -8.89 7.65
C VAL A 105 10.01 -9.40 8.35
N ASN A 106 9.06 -8.51 8.65
CA ASN A 106 7.79 -8.87 9.29
C ASN A 106 6.72 -9.35 8.30
N GLY A 107 7.03 -9.49 7.01
CA GLY A 107 6.10 -9.95 5.97
C GLY A 107 4.92 -9.02 5.66
N ALA A 108 4.85 -7.85 6.31
CA ALA A 108 3.68 -6.98 6.26
C ALA A 108 3.78 -5.85 5.22
N THR A 109 4.87 -5.82 4.44
CA THR A 109 5.16 -4.76 3.49
C THR A 109 6.00 -5.27 2.33
N VAL A 110 5.62 -4.93 1.11
CA VAL A 110 6.44 -5.04 -0.09
C VAL A 110 6.86 -3.65 -0.55
N GLU A 111 8.13 -3.48 -0.88
CA GLU A 111 8.69 -2.21 -1.35
C GLU A 111 9.24 -2.36 -2.77
N TYR A 112 9.01 -1.36 -3.62
CA TYR A 112 9.52 -1.28 -4.99
C TYR A 112 10.29 0.03 -5.17
N GLY A 113 11.52 -0.08 -5.68
CA GLY A 113 12.34 1.10 -5.94
C GLY A 113 12.78 1.84 -4.67
N GLN A 114 13.05 1.12 -3.58
CA GLN A 114 13.59 1.71 -2.36
C GLN A 114 14.85 2.53 -2.67
N GLY A 115 14.94 3.74 -2.14
CA GLY A 115 16.05 4.68 -2.43
C GLY A 115 15.96 5.42 -3.78
N SER A 116 15.01 5.07 -4.65
CA SER A 116 14.79 5.75 -5.94
C SER A 116 14.58 7.26 -5.77
N LYS A 117 15.19 8.08 -6.62
CA LYS A 117 14.92 9.54 -6.70
C LYS A 117 13.74 9.88 -7.62
N TYR A 118 13.15 8.88 -8.27
CA TYR A 118 12.10 9.03 -9.27
C TYR A 118 10.72 8.72 -8.68
N VAL A 119 10.43 7.44 -8.46
CA VAL A 119 9.23 6.94 -7.79
C VAL A 119 9.62 5.82 -6.84
N TYR A 120 8.97 5.77 -5.69
CA TYR A 120 9.08 4.72 -4.69
C TYR A 120 7.68 4.15 -4.41
N GLY A 121 7.50 2.84 -4.57
CA GLY A 121 6.24 2.15 -4.36
C GLY A 121 6.26 1.31 -3.08
N LYS A 122 5.14 1.23 -2.39
CA LYS A 122 4.98 0.43 -1.19
C LYS A 122 3.59 -0.19 -1.14
N LEU A 123 3.52 -1.48 -0.90
CA LEU A 123 2.29 -2.20 -0.61
C LEU A 123 2.36 -2.74 0.81
N TYR A 124 1.39 -2.46 1.67
CA TYR A 124 1.47 -2.90 3.06
C TYR A 124 0.13 -3.18 3.70
N TYR A 125 0.14 -4.08 4.69
CA TYR A 125 -1.02 -4.38 5.50
C TYR A 125 -1.29 -3.25 6.50
N LYS A 126 -2.41 -2.54 6.33
CA LYS A 126 -2.69 -1.27 7.01
C LYS A 126 -2.91 -1.46 8.51
N THR A 127 -3.51 -2.56 8.93
CA THR A 127 -3.73 -2.89 10.35
C THR A 127 -2.40 -2.95 11.12
N THR A 128 -1.37 -3.58 10.57
CA THR A 128 -0.05 -3.66 11.20
C THR A 128 0.60 -2.28 11.32
N GLU A 129 0.44 -1.42 10.31
CA GLU A 129 0.91 -0.03 10.36
C GLU A 129 0.18 0.77 11.45
N LEU A 130 -1.14 0.66 11.54
CA LEU A 130 -1.94 1.36 12.55
C LEU A 130 -1.60 0.90 13.98
N LYS A 131 -1.49 -0.42 14.20
CA LYS A 131 -1.06 -0.99 15.49
C LYS A 131 0.33 -0.48 15.89
N LYS A 132 1.28 -0.40 14.95
CA LYS A 132 2.63 0.14 15.16
C LYS A 132 2.65 1.65 15.43
N HIS A 133 1.73 2.41 14.82
CA HIS A 133 1.61 3.84 15.12
C HIS A 133 1.01 4.07 16.50
N ARG A 134 0.01 3.28 16.88
CA ARG A 134 -0.68 3.41 18.16
C ARG A 134 0.20 3.09 19.37
N SER A 135 1.19 2.22 19.21
CA SER A 135 2.18 1.96 20.27
C SER A 135 3.08 3.16 20.57
N LYS A 136 3.09 4.20 19.71
CA LYS A 136 3.81 5.45 19.94
C LYS A 136 2.88 6.49 20.56
N LYS A 137 3.43 7.37 21.41
CA LYS A 137 2.69 8.50 22.02
C LYS A 137 1.92 9.33 20.99
N SER A 138 2.52 9.56 19.82
CA SER A 138 1.93 10.34 18.73
C SER A 138 0.79 9.64 17.98
N GLY A 139 0.47 8.37 18.28
CA GLY A 139 -0.60 7.63 17.61
C GLY A 139 -1.63 7.02 18.56
N GLN A 140 -1.56 7.31 19.87
CA GLN A 140 -2.50 6.75 20.86
C GLN A 140 -3.97 7.12 20.60
N HIS A 141 -4.19 8.22 19.89
CA HIS A 141 -5.52 8.72 19.51
C HIS A 141 -6.19 7.92 18.39
N VAL A 142 -5.48 6.98 17.74
CA VAL A 142 -6.08 6.08 16.73
C VAL A 142 -7.11 5.18 17.40
N SER A 143 -8.36 5.27 16.95
CA SER A 143 -9.47 4.50 17.52
C SER A 143 -9.36 2.99 17.30
N ASN A 144 -9.85 2.20 18.26
CA ASN A 144 -9.99 0.75 18.15
C ASN A 144 -10.88 0.34 16.96
N GLU A 145 -11.98 1.08 16.75
CA GLU A 145 -12.96 0.86 15.68
C GLU A 145 -12.29 0.83 14.31
N VAL A 146 -11.41 1.79 14.01
CA VAL A 146 -10.65 1.86 12.75
C VAL A 146 -9.71 0.65 12.59
N ILE A 147 -9.05 0.21 13.67
CA ILE A 147 -8.13 -0.94 13.62
C ILE A 147 -8.90 -2.23 13.37
N GLN A 148 -10.01 -2.45 14.08
CA GLN A 148 -10.87 -3.63 13.91
C GLN A 148 -11.51 -3.66 12.52
N PHE A 149 -11.93 -2.49 12.01
CA PHE A 149 -12.42 -2.34 10.65
C PHE A 149 -11.35 -2.76 9.62
N CYS A 150 -10.11 -2.30 9.76
CA CYS A 150 -9.04 -2.69 8.85
C CYS A 150 -8.67 -4.18 8.95
N GLU A 151 -8.73 -4.72 10.17
CA GLU A 151 -8.38 -6.11 10.46
C GLU A 151 -9.40 -7.09 9.90
N SER A 152 -10.68 -6.81 10.09
CA SER A 152 -11.78 -7.64 9.58
C SER A 152 -11.81 -7.69 8.06
N LEU A 153 -11.53 -6.57 7.38
CA LEU A 153 -11.53 -6.48 5.92
C LEU A 153 -10.21 -6.91 5.26
N GLY A 154 -9.13 -7.12 6.03
CA GLY A 154 -7.82 -7.37 5.43
C GLY A 154 -7.35 -6.20 4.56
N VAL A 155 -7.28 -4.99 5.12
CA VAL A 155 -6.99 -3.79 4.33
C VAL A 155 -5.50 -3.70 3.96
N ILE A 156 -5.23 -3.67 2.66
CA ILE A 156 -3.92 -3.39 2.10
C ILE A 156 -3.89 -1.99 1.52
N ARG A 157 -2.82 -1.23 1.77
CA ARG A 157 -2.58 0.06 1.10
C ARG A 157 -1.47 -0.07 0.09
N GLU A 158 -1.75 0.36 -1.14
CA GLU A 158 -0.73 0.67 -2.14
C GLU A 158 -0.44 2.17 -2.12
N GLU A 159 0.84 2.53 -2.04
CA GLU A 159 1.32 3.90 -1.95
C GLU A 159 2.45 4.11 -2.96
N PHE A 160 2.35 5.18 -3.75
CA PHE A 160 3.43 5.64 -4.62
C PHE A 160 3.89 7.03 -4.19
N THR A 161 5.13 7.12 -3.75
CA THR A 161 5.83 8.38 -3.55
C THR A 161 6.42 8.86 -4.87
N LEU A 162 5.76 9.84 -5.48
CA LEU A 162 6.22 10.59 -6.64
C LEU A 162 7.20 11.67 -6.19
N LYS A 163 8.46 11.60 -6.62
CA LYS A 163 9.51 12.54 -6.19
C LYS A 163 9.79 13.61 -7.25
N SER A 164 10.54 14.65 -6.86
CA SER A 164 10.88 15.80 -7.70
C SER A 164 11.29 15.46 -9.14
N ARG A 165 12.07 14.40 -9.37
CA ARG A 165 12.50 14.01 -10.72
C ARG A 165 11.32 13.53 -11.58
N PHE A 166 10.43 12.72 -11.01
CA PHE A 166 9.21 12.29 -11.70
C PHE A 166 8.30 13.49 -11.99
N LEU A 167 8.06 14.33 -10.98
CA LEU A 167 7.18 15.49 -11.11
C LEU A 167 7.67 16.46 -12.20
N LEU A 168 8.98 16.76 -12.25
CA LEU A 168 9.55 17.62 -13.28
C LEU A 168 9.42 17.04 -14.69
N GLN A 169 9.77 15.77 -14.87
CA GLN A 169 9.75 15.13 -16.19
C GLN A 169 8.34 14.96 -16.76
N ASN A 170 7.32 14.86 -15.90
CA ASN A 170 5.93 14.70 -16.30
C ASN A 170 5.13 16.02 -16.26
N GLY A 171 5.79 17.18 -16.07
CA GLY A 171 5.09 18.47 -15.99
C GLY A 171 4.25 18.70 -14.72
N LEU A 172 4.34 17.81 -13.73
CA LEU A 172 3.58 17.81 -12.47
C LEU A 172 4.33 18.49 -11.31
N ALA A 173 5.28 19.37 -11.60
CA ALA A 173 6.09 20.03 -10.56
C ALA A 173 5.50 21.36 -10.08
N PHE A 174 4.55 21.94 -10.81
CA PHE A 174 3.96 23.24 -10.48
C PHE A 174 2.50 23.06 -10.08
N LEU A 175 2.09 23.75 -9.01
CA LEU A 175 0.77 23.55 -8.41
C LEU A 175 -0.39 23.65 -9.42
N GLY A 176 -0.34 24.62 -10.33
CA GLY A 176 -1.40 24.82 -11.33
C GLY A 176 -1.47 23.76 -12.44
N ALA A 177 -0.48 22.90 -12.56
CA ALA A 177 -0.44 21.82 -13.57
C ALA A 177 -0.94 20.48 -13.03
N ILE A 178 -1.15 20.36 -11.72
CA ILE A 178 -1.52 19.10 -11.07
C ILE A 178 -3.03 19.09 -10.86
N THR A 179 -3.70 18.06 -11.39
CA THR A 179 -5.13 17.80 -11.16
C THR A 179 -5.30 16.43 -10.53
N ASP A 180 -6.40 16.23 -9.80
CA ASP A 180 -6.74 14.93 -9.23
C ASP A 180 -6.85 13.85 -10.31
N GLN A 181 -7.46 14.17 -11.45
CA GLN A 181 -7.58 13.26 -12.59
C GLN A 181 -6.22 12.75 -13.09
N LEU A 182 -5.23 13.65 -13.26
CA LEU A 182 -3.88 13.25 -13.67
C LEU A 182 -3.21 12.35 -12.63
N LEU A 183 -3.43 12.60 -11.33
CA LEU A 183 -2.88 11.76 -10.28
C LEU A 183 -3.55 10.38 -10.23
N ILE A 184 -4.85 10.31 -10.50
CA ILE A 184 -5.58 9.04 -10.67
C ILE A 184 -4.99 8.28 -11.86
N GLU A 185 -4.80 8.92 -13.00
CA GLU A 185 -4.19 8.27 -14.18
C GLU A 185 -2.77 7.77 -13.90
N VAL A 186 -1.94 8.57 -13.21
CA VAL A 186 -0.61 8.15 -12.76
C VAL A 186 -0.68 6.94 -11.84
N TYR A 187 -1.66 6.90 -10.93
CA TYR A 187 -1.90 5.76 -10.06
C TYR A 187 -2.26 4.50 -10.86
N MET A 188 -3.27 4.61 -11.73
CA MET A 188 -3.81 3.50 -12.54
C MET A 188 -2.76 2.92 -13.48
N ASN A 189 -1.90 3.76 -14.07
CA ASN A 189 -0.81 3.30 -14.93
C ASN A 189 0.29 2.54 -14.18
N ARG A 190 0.38 2.70 -12.85
CA ARG A 190 1.46 2.15 -12.02
C ARG A 190 1.02 0.95 -11.17
N THR A 191 -0.23 0.92 -10.73
CA THR A 191 -0.74 -0.15 -9.88
C THR A 191 -0.54 -1.50 -10.54
N GLN A 192 0.00 -2.46 -9.79
CA GLN A 192 0.08 -3.84 -10.27
C GLN A 192 -1.14 -4.65 -9.86
N LEU A 193 -1.90 -4.18 -8.88
CA LEU A 193 -3.04 -4.90 -8.32
C LEU A 193 -4.18 -5.07 -9.32
N GLN A 194 -4.42 -4.09 -10.19
CA GLN A 194 -5.43 -4.20 -11.24
C GLN A 194 -5.06 -5.21 -12.34
N ARG A 195 -3.77 -5.50 -12.51
CA ARG A 195 -3.30 -6.54 -13.46
C ARG A 195 -3.42 -7.95 -12.86
N LEU A 196 -3.69 -8.01 -11.55
CA LEU A 196 -3.82 -9.22 -10.77
C LEU A 196 -5.29 -9.40 -10.38
N GLU A 197 -6.19 -9.38 -11.37
CA GLU A 197 -7.63 -9.59 -11.14
C GLU A 197 -7.92 -10.86 -10.33
N ASN A 198 -7.00 -11.84 -10.33
CA ASN A 198 -7.08 -13.02 -9.49
C ASN A 198 -5.68 -13.48 -9.02
N VAL A 199 -5.28 -13.18 -7.78
CA VAL A 199 -4.09 -13.81 -7.20
C VAL A 199 -4.44 -15.21 -6.72
N LYS A 200 -3.95 -16.21 -7.46
CA LYS A 200 -4.08 -17.63 -7.10
C LYS A 200 -3.02 -17.97 -6.08
N TYR A 201 -3.43 -18.27 -4.86
CA TYR A 201 -2.50 -18.81 -3.85
C TYR A 201 -3.04 -20.13 -3.28
N GLU A 202 -2.11 -20.95 -2.80
CA GLU A 202 -2.44 -22.23 -2.21
C GLU A 202 -3.03 -22.00 -0.81
N ASN A 203 -4.32 -22.30 -0.64
CA ASN A 203 -4.98 -22.16 0.65
C ASN A 203 -4.83 -23.44 1.49
N PHE A 204 -4.10 -23.35 2.61
CA PHE A 204 -3.88 -24.45 3.56
C PHE A 204 -4.63 -24.27 4.88
N ASN A 205 -5.58 -23.33 4.97
CA ASN A 205 -6.31 -23.08 6.21
C ASN A 205 -7.07 -24.34 6.67
N ASP A 206 -7.64 -25.07 5.72
CA ASP A 206 -8.39 -26.30 5.99
C ASP A 206 -7.47 -27.50 6.27
N LEU A 207 -6.19 -27.43 5.87
CA LEU A 207 -5.25 -28.53 6.04
C LEU A 207 -4.77 -28.62 7.51
N PRO A 208 -5.03 -29.74 8.21
CA PRO A 208 -4.57 -29.94 9.58
C PRO A 208 -3.07 -29.69 9.76
N LYS A 209 -2.68 -29.02 10.86
CA LYS A 209 -1.30 -28.61 11.14
C LYS A 209 -0.29 -29.77 11.01
N HIS A 210 -0.67 -30.97 11.45
CA HIS A 210 0.20 -32.16 11.42
C HIS A 210 0.52 -32.67 10.00
N LEU A 211 -0.27 -32.30 8.98
CA LEU A 211 -0.04 -32.70 7.58
C LEU A 211 0.79 -31.69 6.79
N ARG A 212 0.90 -30.44 7.27
CA ARG A 212 1.54 -29.33 6.53
C ARG A 212 3.02 -29.60 6.24
N ALA A 213 3.75 -30.13 7.22
CA ALA A 213 5.17 -30.46 7.05
C ALA A 213 5.36 -31.55 5.98
N THR A 214 4.54 -32.60 6.01
CA THR A 214 4.57 -33.68 5.01
C THR A 214 4.25 -33.18 3.61
N TYR A 215 3.25 -32.31 3.50
CA TYR A 215 2.89 -31.69 2.24
C TYR A 215 4.04 -30.84 1.68
N VAL A 216 4.67 -29.97 2.49
CA VAL A 216 5.80 -29.14 2.06
C VAL A 216 6.97 -30.02 1.62
N SER A 217 7.31 -31.06 2.38
CA SER A 217 8.36 -32.00 2.00
C SER A 217 8.08 -32.64 0.65
N TRP A 218 6.86 -33.16 0.46
CA TRP A 218 6.43 -33.74 -0.82
C TRP A 218 6.48 -32.73 -1.97
N LYS A 219 5.95 -31.51 -1.75
CA LYS A 219 5.83 -30.46 -2.76
C LYS A 219 7.17 -30.05 -3.34
N TYR A 220 8.17 -29.83 -2.48
CA TYR A 220 9.51 -29.41 -2.88
C TYR A 220 10.46 -30.59 -3.15
N GLY A 221 9.97 -31.83 -3.12
CA GLY A 221 10.78 -33.02 -3.38
C GLY A 221 11.77 -33.37 -2.26
N PHE A 222 11.57 -32.83 -1.05
CA PHE A 222 12.35 -33.26 0.12
C PHE A 222 11.92 -34.65 0.60
N PRO A 223 12.84 -35.43 1.19
CA PRO A 223 12.52 -36.76 1.70
C PRO A 223 11.50 -36.70 2.83
N ILE A 224 10.45 -37.53 2.74
CA ILE A 224 9.41 -37.66 3.77
C ILE A 224 9.87 -38.71 4.78
N GLN A 225 10.42 -38.25 5.91
CA GLN A 225 10.91 -39.13 6.99
C GLN A 225 9.79 -39.47 7.99
N LEU A 226 8.79 -40.23 7.54
CA LEU A 226 7.71 -40.73 8.39
C LEU A 226 7.79 -42.24 8.57
N LYS A 227 7.35 -42.74 9.73
CA LYS A 227 7.12 -44.18 9.91
C LYS A 227 6.06 -44.65 8.91
N LYS A 228 6.19 -45.91 8.46
CA LYS A 228 5.30 -46.49 7.42
C LYS A 228 3.81 -46.30 7.72
N SER A 229 3.36 -46.54 8.95
CA SER A 229 1.97 -46.32 9.37
C SER A 229 1.55 -44.84 9.26
N GLN A 230 2.38 -43.93 9.75
CA GLN A 230 2.14 -42.49 9.70
C GLN A 230 2.11 -41.96 8.26
N PHE A 231 2.96 -42.49 7.39
CA PHE A 231 2.96 -42.16 5.97
C PHE A 231 1.61 -42.47 5.32
N TYR A 232 1.04 -43.66 5.54
CA TYR A 232 -0.27 -44.02 4.97
C TYR A 232 -1.42 -43.20 5.57
N THR A 233 -1.36 -42.88 6.87
CA THR A 233 -2.33 -41.97 7.50
C THR A 233 -2.29 -40.58 6.86
N HIS A 234 -1.10 -40.01 6.68
CA HIS A 234 -0.92 -38.70 6.05
C HIS A 234 -1.34 -38.73 4.58
N ARG A 235 -0.99 -39.80 3.84
CA ARG A 235 -1.43 -40.00 2.45
C ARG A 235 -2.95 -40.02 2.35
N LYS A 236 -3.64 -40.82 3.16
CA LYS A 236 -5.11 -40.91 3.16
C LYS A 236 -5.75 -39.54 3.40
N ALA A 237 -5.20 -38.77 4.33
CA ALA A 237 -5.72 -37.44 4.63
C ALA A 237 -5.43 -36.41 3.52
N LEU A 238 -4.26 -36.46 2.88
CA LEU A 238 -3.87 -35.57 1.78
C LEU A 238 -4.56 -35.92 0.45
N LEU A 239 -4.93 -37.18 0.24
CA LEU A 239 -5.72 -37.62 -0.93
C LEU A 239 -7.10 -36.93 -0.99
N ALA A 240 -7.71 -36.60 0.16
CA ALA A 240 -8.94 -35.83 0.22
C ALA A 240 -8.79 -34.40 -0.36
N TYR A 241 -7.55 -33.92 -0.47
CA TYR A 241 -7.18 -32.65 -1.09
C TYR A 241 -6.61 -32.83 -2.51
N GLY A 242 -6.70 -34.03 -3.08
CA GLY A 242 -6.15 -34.35 -4.42
C GLY A 242 -4.63 -34.51 -4.46
N ILE A 243 -3.97 -34.68 -3.31
CA ILE A 243 -2.51 -34.81 -3.22
C ILE A 243 -2.13 -36.25 -2.88
N ASP A 244 -1.44 -36.92 -3.81
CA ASP A 244 -0.87 -38.25 -3.56
C ASP A 244 0.63 -38.18 -3.27
N ILE A 245 0.99 -38.27 -1.98
CA ILE A 245 2.39 -38.23 -1.54
C ILE A 245 3.22 -39.47 -1.90
N SER A 246 2.60 -40.53 -2.42
CA SER A 246 3.31 -41.72 -2.90
C SER A 246 3.90 -41.56 -4.30
N VAL A 247 3.41 -40.58 -5.05
CA VAL A 247 3.93 -40.22 -6.37
C VAL A 247 4.86 -39.02 -6.18
N PRO A 248 6.13 -39.06 -6.63
CA PRO A 248 6.99 -37.90 -6.56
C PRO A 248 6.36 -36.73 -7.33
N ASN A 249 6.42 -35.53 -6.76
CA ASN A 249 5.84 -34.34 -7.38
C ASN A 249 6.65 -33.92 -8.62
N ASN A 250 6.38 -34.56 -9.76
CA ASN A 250 7.05 -34.30 -11.05
C ASN A 250 6.38 -33.17 -11.86
N VAL A 251 5.29 -32.57 -11.36
CA VAL A 251 4.51 -31.56 -12.08
C VAL A 251 4.45 -30.28 -11.25
N GLN A 252 4.92 -29.15 -11.80
CA GLN A 252 4.88 -27.85 -11.11
C GLN A 252 3.45 -27.32 -10.86
N THR A 253 2.43 -27.95 -11.43
CA THR A 253 1.03 -27.53 -11.34
C THR A 253 0.12 -28.71 -11.01
N MET A 254 -0.22 -28.84 -9.72
CA MET A 254 -1.30 -29.71 -9.24
C MET A 254 -2.57 -28.87 -9.05
N PRO A 255 -3.79 -29.47 -9.15
CA PRO A 255 -5.05 -28.75 -9.02
C PRO A 255 -5.32 -28.48 -7.54
N ILE A 256 -4.65 -27.46 -7.02
CA ILE A 256 -4.88 -26.96 -5.67
C ILE A 256 -6.22 -26.22 -5.68
N LYS A 257 -6.95 -26.24 -4.56
CA LYS A 257 -8.05 -25.29 -4.33
C LYS A 257 -7.46 -23.88 -4.40
N VAL A 258 -7.48 -23.32 -5.60
CA VAL A 258 -7.08 -21.96 -5.86
C VAL A 258 -8.10 -21.08 -5.17
N LYS A 259 -7.68 -20.38 -4.12
CA LYS A 259 -8.46 -19.25 -3.63
C LYS A 259 -8.08 -18.04 -4.46
N THR A 260 -9.09 -17.48 -5.12
CA THR A 260 -8.99 -16.16 -5.74
C THR A 260 -9.19 -15.12 -4.65
N ILE A 261 -8.26 -14.16 -4.54
CA ILE A 261 -8.48 -12.94 -3.75
C ILE A 261 -9.16 -11.93 -4.68
N GLU A 262 -10.42 -11.59 -4.40
CA GLU A 262 -11.09 -10.47 -5.05
C GLU A 262 -10.59 -9.17 -4.43
N LEU A 263 -9.98 -8.31 -5.27
CA LEU A 263 -9.47 -7.02 -4.85
C LEU A 263 -10.47 -5.93 -5.21
N ALA A 264 -11.05 -5.30 -4.19
CA ALA A 264 -11.91 -4.14 -4.37
C ALA A 264 -11.27 -2.91 -3.72
N ALA A 265 -11.33 -1.76 -4.42
CA ALA A 265 -10.93 -0.49 -3.84
C ALA A 265 -11.87 -0.17 -2.65
N LEU A 266 -11.27 0.11 -1.49
CA LEU A 266 -12.01 0.37 -0.27
C LEU A 266 -12.59 1.79 -0.28
N THR A 267 -13.91 1.89 -0.20
CA THR A 267 -14.62 3.15 0.02
C THR A 267 -14.73 3.47 1.51
N ALA A 268 -14.78 4.76 1.84
CA ALA A 268 -15.00 5.17 3.22
C ALA A 268 -16.41 4.77 3.68
N PRO A 269 -16.57 4.06 4.82
CA PRO A 269 -17.88 3.74 5.34
C PRO A 269 -18.56 4.98 5.96
N ASP A 270 -19.89 4.98 6.02
CA ASP A 270 -20.69 6.13 6.46
C ASP A 270 -20.29 6.67 7.83
N TRP A 271 -20.01 5.80 8.79
CA TRP A 271 -19.59 6.19 10.14
C TRP A 271 -18.27 6.97 10.12
N TYR A 272 -17.36 6.62 9.19
CA TYR A 272 -16.08 7.30 9.02
C TYR A 272 -16.28 8.66 8.35
N ILE A 273 -17.13 8.72 7.32
CA ILE A 273 -17.48 9.96 6.62
C ILE A 273 -18.10 10.94 7.60
N LYS A 274 -19.13 10.54 8.36
CA LYS A 274 -19.80 11.40 9.36
C LYS A 274 -18.85 11.98 10.40
N LYS A 275 -17.77 11.26 10.74
CA LYS A 275 -16.78 11.69 11.73
C LYS A 275 -15.83 12.77 11.20
N TYR A 276 -15.64 12.86 9.88
CA TYR A 276 -14.64 13.72 9.24
C TYR A 276 -15.18 14.60 8.10
N ALA A 277 -16.50 14.58 7.88
CA ALA A 277 -17.24 15.54 7.05
C ALA A 277 -17.22 16.92 7.71
#